data_AF-A0A094D6T3-F1
#
_entry.id   AF-A0A094D6T3-F1
#
_cell.length_a   1.000
_cell.length_b   1.000
_cell.length_c   1.000
_cell.angle_alpha   90.00
_cell.angle_beta   90.00
_cell.angle_gamma   90.00
#
_symmetry.space_group_name_H-M   'P 1'
#
loop_
_entity.id
_entity.type
_entity.pdbx_description
1 polymer ?
#
loop_
_entity_poly.entity_id
_entity_poly.type
_entity_poly.pdbx_seq_one_letter_code
_entity_poly.pdbx_strand_id
1 'polypeptide(L)'
;RDPTRLSTALSILRTLDLSLLWAIAQGPTQGRLQKDVRVTLKGLAATRDPAKTSVLYAPPVDETRALQRFGELVRSHFACLIGPPPAPSSPAAPPDVAGPATQEMVVAPVGKPLPGLLMHATVFNTVYIPGKSRRDRERVEIDARGLIEAFGEMVWMENIRVEELALLRMGAKVVDGVEKYVAEGTVGMP
;
A
#
# COMPACT_ATOMS: atom_id res chain seq x y z
N ARG A 1 4.77 13.39 16.25
CA ARG A 1 3.69 12.43 15.93
C ARG A 1 2.40 13.20 16.05
N ASP A 2 1.49 13.13 15.08
CA ASP A 2 0.24 13.88 15.15
C ASP A 2 -0.81 13.02 15.88
N PRO A 3 -1.10 13.29 17.17
CA PRO A 3 -2.04 12.49 17.96
C PRO A 3 -3.46 12.57 17.40
N THR A 4 -3.82 13.70 16.79
CA THR A 4 -5.12 13.92 16.17
C THR A 4 -5.29 12.99 14.97
N ARG A 5 -4.30 12.91 14.08
CA ARG A 5 -4.36 11.99 12.92
C ARG A 5 -4.45 10.52 13.33
N LEU A 6 -3.73 10.11 14.38
CA LEU A 6 -3.81 8.74 14.90
C LEU A 6 -5.20 8.44 15.48
N SER A 7 -5.74 9.36 16.29
CA SER A 7 -7.10 9.23 16.84
C SER A 7 -8.15 9.10 15.74
N THR A 8 -8.08 9.96 14.71
CA THR A 8 -8.95 9.88 13.54
C THR A 8 -8.83 8.53 12.81
N ALA A 9 -7.61 8.04 12.61
CA ALA A 9 -7.39 6.76 11.94
C ALA A 9 -7.97 5.57 12.73
N LEU A 10 -7.84 5.59 14.05
CA LEU A 10 -8.43 4.57 14.92
C LEU A 10 -9.97 4.64 14.94
N SER A 11 -10.53 5.85 14.88
CA SER A 11 -11.98 6.05 14.74
C SER A 11 -12.50 5.46 13.43
N ILE A 12 -11.83 5.76 12.31
CA ILE A 12 -12.14 5.17 10.99
C ILE A 12 -12.06 3.65 11.07
N LEU A 13 -10.93 3.09 11.54
CA LEU A 13 -10.73 1.64 11.61
C LEU A 13 -11.87 0.92 12.35
N ARG A 14 -12.33 1.46 13.49
CA ARG A 14 -13.40 0.87 14.32
C ARG A 14 -14.79 1.00 13.71
N THR A 15 -14.99 1.91 12.77
CA THR A 15 -16.30 2.17 12.16
C THR A 15 -16.45 1.54 10.77
N LEU A 16 -15.40 0.88 10.27
CA LEU A 16 -15.46 0.14 9.01
C LEU A 16 -16.39 -1.06 9.13
N ASP A 17 -17.37 -1.15 8.24
CA ASP A 17 -18.14 -2.36 8.02
C ASP A 17 -17.42 -3.25 7.01
N LEU A 18 -16.46 -4.04 7.49
CA LEU A 18 -15.65 -4.92 6.64
C LEU A 18 -16.48 -5.99 5.92
N SER A 19 -17.61 -6.41 6.49
CA SER A 19 -18.52 -7.38 5.87
C SER A 19 -19.21 -6.76 4.66
N LEU A 20 -19.74 -5.55 4.80
CA LEU A 20 -20.35 -4.80 3.71
C LEU A 20 -19.32 -4.47 2.61
N LEU A 21 -18.13 -3.98 3.00
CA LEU A 21 -17.08 -3.67 2.04
C LEU A 21 -16.64 -4.91 1.25
N TRP A 22 -16.54 -6.07 1.89
CA TRP A 22 -16.23 -7.32 1.21
C TRP A 22 -17.36 -7.78 0.28
N ALA A 23 -18.62 -7.66 0.70
CA ALA A 23 -19.77 -7.98 -0.14
C ALA A 23 -19.80 -7.10 -1.41
N ILE A 24 -19.57 -5.79 -1.27
CA ILE A 24 -19.48 -4.86 -2.40
C ILE A 24 -18.29 -5.22 -3.30
N ALA A 25 -17.13 -5.53 -2.72
CA ALA A 25 -15.92 -5.85 -3.46
C ALA A 25 -16.06 -7.11 -4.34
N GLN A 26 -16.89 -8.07 -3.96
CA GLN A 26 -17.15 -9.27 -4.78
C GLN A 26 -17.94 -8.97 -6.07
N GLY A 27 -18.58 -7.81 -6.16
CA GLY A 27 -19.32 -7.38 -7.35
C GLY A 27 -20.53 -8.27 -7.69
N PRO A 28 -21.19 -8.01 -8.83
CA PRO A 28 -22.34 -8.80 -9.29
C PRO A 28 -21.87 -10.14 -9.86
N THR A 29 -21.48 -11.06 -9.01
CA THR A 29 -21.05 -12.41 -9.42
C THR A 29 -22.25 -13.36 -9.40
N GLN A 30 -22.43 -14.16 -10.46
CA GLN A 30 -23.48 -15.20 -10.55
C GLN A 30 -23.26 -16.42 -9.64
N GLY A 31 -22.28 -16.35 -8.74
CA GLY A 31 -21.86 -17.42 -7.82
C GLY A 31 -22.18 -17.09 -6.36
N ARG A 32 -21.90 -18.06 -5.47
CA ARG A 32 -22.06 -17.89 -4.02
C ARG A 32 -21.07 -16.84 -3.52
N LEU A 33 -21.58 -15.76 -2.91
CA LEU A 33 -20.76 -14.79 -2.19
C LEU A 33 -19.94 -15.51 -1.11
N GLN A 34 -18.63 -15.27 -1.13
CA GLN A 34 -17.74 -15.70 -0.06
C GLN A 34 -18.00 -14.87 1.18
N LYS A 35 -18.19 -15.56 2.31
CA LYS A 35 -18.33 -14.90 3.61
C LYS A 35 -17.00 -14.34 4.08
N ASP A 36 -15.95 -15.16 4.04
CA ASP A 36 -14.63 -14.82 4.56
C ASP A 36 -13.75 -14.23 3.44
N VAL A 37 -12.81 -13.37 3.81
CA VAL A 37 -11.73 -12.94 2.90
C VAL A 37 -10.63 -13.99 2.92
N ARG A 38 -10.36 -14.60 1.76
CA ARG A 38 -9.34 -15.63 1.59
C ARG A 38 -8.31 -15.21 0.56
N VAL A 39 -7.04 -15.47 0.84
CA VAL A 39 -5.91 -15.04 0.00
C VAL A 39 -5.01 -16.22 -0.32
N THR A 40 -4.64 -16.32 -1.60
CA THR A 40 -3.56 -17.17 -2.09
C THR A 40 -2.47 -16.25 -2.61
N LEU A 41 -1.21 -16.48 -2.24
CA LEU A 41 -0.05 -15.81 -2.82
C LEU A 41 0.77 -16.82 -3.61
N LYS A 42 1.01 -16.51 -4.89
CA LYS A 42 1.76 -17.38 -5.78
C LYS A 42 2.71 -16.57 -6.63
N GLY A 43 3.90 -17.13 -6.86
CA GLY A 43 4.90 -16.53 -7.71
C GLY A 43 5.74 -15.47 -7.00
N LEU A 44 6.55 -14.78 -7.78
CA LEU A 44 7.39 -13.68 -7.34
C LEU A 44 7.38 -12.59 -8.42
N ALA A 45 7.28 -11.33 -8.02
CA ALA A 45 7.25 -10.20 -8.92
C ALA A 45 8.08 -9.02 -8.38
N ALA A 46 8.52 -8.14 -9.28
CA ALA A 46 9.22 -6.92 -8.94
C ALA A 46 8.27 -5.71 -8.97
N THR A 47 8.48 -4.72 -8.09
CA THR A 47 7.66 -3.49 -8.09
C THR A 47 7.95 -2.59 -9.29
N ARG A 48 9.11 -2.76 -9.92
CA ARG A 48 9.59 -1.99 -11.07
C ARG A 48 10.25 -2.95 -12.06
N ASP A 49 11.30 -2.49 -12.73
CA ASP A 49 12.11 -3.28 -13.66
C ASP A 49 12.74 -4.51 -12.97
N PRO A 50 12.41 -5.74 -13.39
CA PRO A 50 13.03 -6.96 -12.89
C PRO A 50 14.55 -7.01 -13.04
N ALA A 51 15.14 -6.31 -14.02
CA ALA A 51 16.58 -6.29 -14.22
C ALA A 51 17.32 -5.42 -13.19
N LYS A 52 16.60 -4.48 -12.54
CA LYS A 52 17.12 -3.53 -11.55
C LYS A 52 16.06 -3.25 -10.50
N THR A 53 15.89 -4.20 -9.58
CA THR A 53 14.91 -4.06 -8.50
C THR A 53 15.56 -4.18 -7.13
N SER A 54 14.92 -3.54 -6.16
CA SER A 54 15.30 -3.60 -4.75
C SER A 54 14.21 -4.25 -3.91
N VAL A 55 13.05 -4.55 -4.50
CA VAL A 55 11.88 -5.10 -3.82
C VAL A 55 11.29 -6.22 -4.67
N LEU A 56 11.11 -7.39 -4.06
CA LEU A 56 10.35 -8.50 -4.61
C LEU A 56 9.19 -8.83 -3.68
N TYR A 57 8.08 -9.19 -4.29
CA TYR A 57 6.85 -9.49 -3.58
C TYR A 57 6.14 -10.68 -4.20
N ALA A 58 5.34 -11.38 -3.39
CA ALA A 58 4.41 -12.37 -3.85
C ALA A 58 3.07 -11.69 -4.16
N PRO A 59 2.57 -11.74 -5.41
CA PRO A 59 1.26 -11.20 -5.76
C PRO A 59 0.12 -12.11 -5.26
N PRO A 60 -1.05 -11.56 -4.94
CA PRO A 60 -2.24 -12.35 -4.70
C PRO A 60 -2.79 -12.93 -6.01
N VAL A 61 -3.30 -14.17 -5.94
CA VAL A 61 -4.13 -14.74 -7.00
C VAL A 61 -5.55 -14.21 -6.81
N ASP A 62 -5.93 -13.21 -7.62
CA ASP A 62 -7.20 -12.47 -7.49
C ASP A 62 -7.87 -12.28 -8.86
N GLU A 63 -8.36 -13.38 -9.44
CA GLU A 63 -8.99 -13.40 -10.78
C GLU A 63 -10.21 -12.47 -10.86
N THR A 64 -11.00 -12.41 -9.80
CA THR A 64 -12.22 -11.57 -9.74
C THR A 64 -11.90 -10.11 -9.43
N ARG A 65 -10.65 -9.77 -9.08
CA ARG A 65 -10.21 -8.48 -8.54
C ARG A 65 -10.94 -8.06 -7.27
N ALA A 66 -11.55 -8.99 -6.55
CA ALA A 66 -12.34 -8.69 -5.35
C ALA A 66 -11.42 -8.23 -4.21
N LEU A 67 -10.26 -8.87 -4.03
CA LEU A 67 -9.30 -8.46 -3.01
C LEU A 67 -8.74 -7.07 -3.31
N GLN A 68 -8.44 -6.79 -4.58
CA GLN A 68 -8.00 -5.47 -5.03
C GLN A 68 -9.06 -4.39 -4.73
N ARG A 69 -10.31 -4.61 -5.13
CA ARG A 69 -11.42 -3.67 -4.86
C ARG A 69 -11.65 -3.48 -3.36
N PHE A 70 -11.57 -4.55 -2.58
CA PHE A 70 -11.70 -4.49 -1.13
C PHE A 70 -10.62 -3.60 -0.50
N GLY A 71 -9.35 -3.77 -0.90
CA GLY A 71 -8.26 -2.92 -0.44
C GLY A 71 -8.45 -1.44 -0.80
N GLU A 72 -8.94 -1.16 -2.01
CA GLU A 72 -9.24 0.20 -2.45
C GLU A 72 -10.40 0.83 -1.69
N LEU A 73 -11.47 0.07 -1.43
CA LEU A 73 -12.60 0.51 -0.61
C LEU A 73 -12.14 0.85 0.80
N VAL A 74 -11.40 -0.04 1.47
CA VAL A 74 -10.84 0.23 2.80
C VAL A 74 -9.97 1.48 2.77
N ARG A 75 -9.05 1.61 1.79
CA ARG A 75 -8.19 2.78 1.65
C ARG A 75 -8.97 4.08 1.45
N SER A 76 -10.09 4.04 0.73
CA SER A 76 -10.90 5.23 0.46
C SER A 76 -11.41 5.90 1.73
N HIS A 77 -11.74 5.13 2.78
CA HIS A 77 -12.14 5.68 4.07
C HIS A 77 -11.01 6.44 4.79
N PHE A 78 -9.76 6.09 4.51
CA PHE A 78 -8.58 6.78 5.06
C PHE A 78 -8.07 7.91 4.16
N ALA A 79 -8.71 8.19 3.01
CA ALA A 79 -8.22 9.17 2.05
C ALA A 79 -8.02 10.57 2.65
N CYS A 80 -8.84 10.99 3.62
CA CYS A 80 -8.70 12.27 4.31
C CYS A 80 -7.39 12.39 5.11
N LEU A 81 -6.77 11.27 5.49
CA LEU A 81 -5.48 11.23 6.20
C LEU A 81 -4.29 11.13 5.25
N ILE A 82 -4.52 10.76 3.99
CA ILE A 82 -3.52 10.66 2.94
C ILE A 82 -3.56 12.01 2.22
N GLY A 83 -2.77 12.98 2.70
CA GLY A 83 -2.72 14.33 2.14
C GLY A 83 -2.46 14.35 0.62
N PRO A 84 -2.63 15.50 -0.05
CA PRO A 84 -2.34 15.61 -1.47
C PRO A 84 -0.91 15.12 -1.78
N PRO A 85 -0.67 14.49 -2.93
CA PRO A 85 0.67 14.04 -3.30
C PRO A 85 1.64 15.23 -3.22
N PRO A 86 2.91 15.02 -2.79
CA PRO A 86 3.89 16.10 -2.81
C PRO A 86 3.95 16.68 -4.22
N ALA A 87 3.78 18.01 -4.32
CA ALA A 87 3.89 18.70 -5.60
C ALA A 87 5.25 18.34 -6.24
N PRO A 88 5.31 18.11 -7.57
CA PRO A 88 6.60 17.97 -8.23
C PRO A 88 7.37 19.27 -7.98
N SER A 89 8.55 19.15 -7.35
CA SER A 89 9.48 20.25 -7.21
C SER A 89 9.92 20.67 -8.61
N SER A 90 9.21 21.62 -9.22
CA SER A 90 9.74 22.33 -10.38
C SER A 90 10.93 23.16 -9.95
N PRO A 91 12.02 23.18 -10.73
CA PRO A 91 13.18 24.00 -10.43
C PRO A 91 12.81 25.47 -10.59
N ALA A 92 13.45 26.30 -9.76
CA ALA A 92 13.29 27.75 -9.75
C ALA A 92 13.41 28.32 -11.17
N ALA A 93 12.38 29.05 -11.60
CA ALA A 93 12.50 30.03 -12.68
C ALA A 93 12.81 31.42 -12.06
N PRO A 94 13.53 32.29 -12.77
CA PRO A 94 14.19 33.47 -12.22
C PRO A 94 13.19 34.59 -11.86
N PRO A 95 13.63 35.60 -11.09
CA PRO A 95 12.83 36.78 -10.83
C PRO A 95 12.85 37.65 -12.09
N ASP A 96 11.69 37.97 -12.67
CA ASP A 96 11.26 39.37 -12.77
C ASP A 96 9.88 39.56 -13.42
N VAL A 97 9.39 40.79 -13.22
CA VAL A 97 8.28 41.50 -13.87
C VAL A 97 6.91 41.39 -13.18
N ALA A 98 6.68 42.40 -12.34
CA ALA A 98 5.40 42.83 -11.81
C ALA A 98 4.46 43.33 -12.92
N GLY A 99 3.20 42.89 -12.86
CA GLY A 99 2.06 43.48 -13.57
C GLY A 99 0.78 43.21 -12.76
N PRO A 100 -0.18 44.16 -12.66
CA PRO A 100 -1.36 43.99 -11.81
C PRO A 100 -2.55 43.37 -12.57
N ALA A 101 -3.49 42.85 -11.76
CA ALA A 101 -4.86 42.42 -12.08
C ALA A 101 -5.05 41.03 -12.70
N THR A 102 -5.69 40.12 -11.96
CA THR A 102 -7.14 39.87 -12.02
C THR A 102 -7.45 38.68 -11.09
N GLN A 103 -8.44 38.84 -10.21
CA GLN A 103 -8.87 37.80 -9.27
C GLN A 103 -9.69 36.75 -10.04
N GLU A 104 -9.02 35.71 -10.55
CA GLU A 104 -9.71 34.51 -11.02
C GLU A 104 -10.11 33.66 -9.81
N MET A 105 -11.40 33.34 -9.74
CA MET A 105 -11.95 32.31 -8.86
C MET A 105 -11.24 30.98 -9.16
N VAL A 106 -10.25 30.63 -8.35
CA VAL A 106 -9.62 29.32 -8.37
C VAL A 106 -10.66 28.30 -7.92
N VAL A 107 -11.29 27.64 -8.88
CA VAL A 107 -11.89 26.32 -8.67
C VAL A 107 -10.76 25.46 -8.13
N ALA A 108 -10.82 25.12 -6.84
CA ALA A 108 -9.85 24.25 -6.21
C ALA A 108 -9.70 22.99 -7.09
N PRO A 109 -8.48 22.64 -7.53
CA PRO A 109 -8.32 21.48 -8.38
C PRO A 109 -8.79 20.27 -7.59
N VAL A 110 -9.75 19.54 -8.17
CA VAL A 110 -10.13 18.19 -7.72
C VAL A 110 -8.81 17.43 -7.52
N GLY A 111 -8.50 17.10 -6.26
CA GLY A 111 -7.21 16.52 -5.90
C GLY A 111 -6.90 15.33 -6.81
N LYS A 112 -5.66 15.24 -7.29
CA LYS A 112 -5.23 14.12 -8.14
C LYS A 112 -5.68 12.80 -7.51
N PRO A 113 -6.28 11.88 -8.28
CA PRO A 113 -6.66 10.58 -7.75
C PRO A 113 -5.45 9.90 -7.13
N LEU A 114 -5.67 9.28 -5.98
CA LEU A 114 -4.63 8.54 -5.28
C LEU A 114 -4.00 7.52 -6.24
N PRO A 115 -2.66 7.34 -6.24
CA PRO A 115 -2.03 6.33 -7.09
C PRO A 115 -2.62 4.95 -6.77
N GLY A 116 -2.83 4.11 -7.78
CA GLY A 116 -3.44 2.79 -7.62
C GLY A 116 -2.80 1.98 -6.48
N LEU A 117 -3.61 1.28 -5.70
CA LEU A 117 -3.11 0.39 -4.66
C LEU A 117 -2.56 -0.88 -5.33
N LEU A 118 -1.37 -1.32 -4.98
CA LEU A 118 -0.86 -2.63 -5.41
C LEU A 118 -0.89 -3.58 -4.22
N MET A 119 -1.85 -4.50 -4.21
CA MET A 119 -1.92 -5.55 -3.19
C MET A 119 -0.78 -6.54 -3.38
N HIS A 120 0.07 -6.69 -2.35
CA HIS A 120 1.21 -7.59 -2.39
C HIS A 120 1.70 -7.95 -0.99
N ALA A 121 2.43 -9.07 -0.87
CA ALA A 121 3.24 -9.37 0.30
C ALA A 121 4.72 -9.25 -0.06
N THR A 122 5.45 -8.32 0.57
CA THR A 122 6.89 -8.16 0.34
C THR A 122 7.65 -9.38 0.87
N VAL A 123 8.44 -10.03 0.02
CA VAL A 123 9.28 -11.20 0.36
C VAL A 123 10.73 -10.77 0.55
N PHE A 124 11.18 -9.77 -0.21
CA PHE A 124 12.56 -9.32 -0.21
C PHE A 124 12.63 -7.81 -0.42
N ASN A 125 13.47 -7.12 0.38
CA ASN A 125 13.66 -5.67 0.25
C ASN A 125 15.08 -5.25 0.68
N THR A 126 15.90 -4.87 -0.30
CA THR A 126 17.29 -4.44 -0.07
C THR A 126 17.43 -3.04 0.53
N VAL A 127 16.34 -2.26 0.62
CA VAL A 127 16.38 -0.92 1.24
C VAL A 127 16.74 -0.99 2.72
N TYR A 128 16.56 -2.15 3.36
CA TYR A 128 16.88 -2.39 4.76
C TYR A 128 18.31 -2.90 4.99
N ILE A 129 19.12 -3.10 3.96
CA ILE A 129 20.51 -3.54 4.14
C ILE A 129 21.27 -2.42 4.89
N PRO A 130 21.77 -2.68 6.12
CA PRO A 130 22.56 -1.71 6.87
C PRO A 130 23.95 -1.54 6.22
N GLY A 131 24.50 -0.33 6.19
CA GLY A 131 25.95 -0.16 5.97
C GLY A 131 26.45 0.83 4.91
N LYS A 132 25.61 1.69 4.30
CA LYS A 132 26.13 2.81 3.48
C LYS A 132 25.64 4.16 4.01
N SER A 133 26.59 5.08 4.21
CA SER A 133 26.38 6.47 4.64
C SER A 133 25.26 7.13 3.83
N ARG A 134 24.51 8.05 4.45
CA ARG A 134 23.41 8.80 3.80
C ARG A 134 23.88 9.56 2.53
N ARG A 135 25.19 9.79 2.38
CA ARG A 135 25.84 10.44 1.23
C ARG A 135 26.22 9.47 0.10
N ASP A 136 26.25 8.16 0.38
CA ASP A 136 26.81 7.10 -0.47
C ASP A 136 25.77 6.00 -0.75
N ARG A 137 24.50 6.40 -0.67
CA ARG A 137 23.31 5.55 -0.63
C ARG A 137 22.93 5.06 -2.02
N GLU A 138 23.87 4.44 -2.74
CA GLU A 138 23.52 3.70 -3.94
C GLU A 138 22.65 2.51 -3.50
N ARG A 139 21.39 2.55 -3.94
CA ARG A 139 20.40 1.52 -3.62
C ARG A 139 20.92 0.20 -4.18
N VAL A 140 21.05 -0.82 -3.33
CA VAL A 140 21.44 -2.14 -3.81
C VAL A 140 20.30 -2.68 -4.66
N GLU A 141 20.50 -2.70 -5.96
CA GLU A 141 19.59 -3.26 -6.94
C GLU A 141 20.14 -4.60 -7.42
N ILE A 142 19.23 -5.52 -7.71
CA ILE A 142 19.54 -6.86 -8.20
C ILE A 142 18.79 -7.11 -9.52
N ASP A 143 19.37 -7.96 -10.35
CA ASP A 143 18.65 -8.60 -11.45
C ASP A 143 17.88 -9.80 -10.90
N ALA A 144 16.56 -9.66 -10.84
CA ALA A 144 15.66 -10.64 -10.27
C ALA A 144 14.98 -11.54 -11.32
N ARG A 145 15.32 -11.42 -12.62
CA ARG A 145 14.65 -12.21 -13.67
C ARG A 145 14.75 -13.72 -13.43
N GLY A 146 15.94 -14.19 -13.09
CA GLY A 146 16.15 -15.62 -12.76
C GLY A 146 15.42 -16.05 -11.48
N LEU A 147 15.28 -15.17 -10.48
CA LEU A 147 14.50 -15.47 -9.27
C LEU A 147 13.00 -15.52 -9.58
N ILE A 148 12.49 -14.58 -10.36
CA ILE A 148 11.08 -14.54 -10.77
C ILE A 148 10.72 -15.80 -11.55
N GLU A 149 11.58 -16.24 -12.47
CA GLU A 149 11.39 -17.48 -13.22
C GLU A 149 11.42 -18.70 -12.29
N ALA A 150 12.46 -18.83 -11.45
CA ALA A 150 12.63 -19.97 -10.55
C ALA A 150 11.49 -20.12 -9.53
N PHE A 151 10.93 -18.99 -9.05
CA PHE A 151 9.85 -18.97 -8.06
C PHE A 151 8.47 -18.69 -8.66
N GLY A 152 8.31 -18.68 -9.99
CA GLY A 152 7.06 -18.31 -10.66
C GLY A 152 5.86 -19.17 -10.25
N GLU A 153 6.10 -20.45 -9.98
CA GLU A 153 5.05 -21.40 -9.55
C GLU A 153 5.00 -21.61 -8.04
N MET A 154 5.89 -20.97 -7.27
CA MET A 154 5.95 -21.11 -5.82
C MET A 154 4.65 -20.62 -5.17
N VAL A 155 3.99 -21.49 -4.41
CA VAL A 155 2.82 -21.11 -3.60
C VAL A 155 3.31 -20.78 -2.20
N TRP A 156 3.27 -19.50 -1.84
CA TRP A 156 3.72 -19.02 -0.53
C TRP A 156 2.66 -19.24 0.55
N MET A 157 1.39 -19.09 0.16
CA MET A 157 0.23 -19.38 0.99
C MET A 157 -0.96 -19.69 0.11
N GLU A 158 -1.79 -20.65 0.51
CA GLU A 158 -2.93 -21.12 -0.28
C GLU A 158 -4.22 -21.00 0.53
N ASN A 159 -5.18 -20.23 -0.01
CA ASN A 159 -6.55 -20.13 0.50
C ASN A 159 -6.64 -19.80 2.02
N ILE A 160 -5.71 -18.98 2.50
CA ILE A 160 -5.63 -18.61 3.91
C ILE A 160 -6.67 -17.53 4.21
N ARG A 161 -7.42 -17.72 5.30
CA ARG A 161 -8.36 -16.73 5.80
C ARG A 161 -7.62 -15.55 6.42
N VAL A 162 -7.98 -14.34 6.03
CA VAL A 162 -7.54 -13.13 6.71
C VAL A 162 -8.41 -12.93 7.94
N GLU A 163 -7.80 -12.86 9.11
CA GLU A 163 -8.53 -12.78 10.39
C GLU A 163 -8.61 -11.36 10.96
N GLU A 164 -7.67 -10.49 10.59
CA GLU A 164 -7.54 -9.18 11.21
C GLU A 164 -7.07 -8.11 10.22
N LEU A 165 -7.62 -6.91 10.34
CA LEU A 165 -7.09 -5.69 9.77
C LEU A 165 -6.48 -4.84 10.88
N ALA A 166 -5.19 -4.52 10.75
CA ALA A 166 -4.43 -3.81 11.76
C ALA A 166 -3.90 -2.45 11.25
N LEU A 167 -3.91 -1.45 12.13
CA LEU A 167 -3.19 -0.19 11.96
C LEU A 167 -1.84 -0.31 12.64
N LEU A 168 -0.77 -0.28 11.84
CA LEU A 168 0.59 -0.55 12.30
C LEU A 168 1.44 0.72 12.38
N ARG A 169 2.27 0.81 13.42
CA ARG A 169 3.34 1.81 13.52
C ARG A 169 4.51 1.37 12.66
N MET A 170 4.87 2.19 11.67
CA MET A 170 6.07 1.98 10.86
C MET A 170 7.35 2.02 11.71
N GLY A 171 8.32 1.17 11.34
CA GLY A 171 9.51 0.91 12.13
C GLY A 171 9.29 -0.29 13.05
N ALA A 172 9.62 -1.48 12.52
CA ALA A 172 9.55 -2.71 13.31
C ALA A 172 10.42 -2.59 14.56
N LYS A 173 9.97 -3.22 15.63
CA LYS A 173 10.72 -3.36 16.88
C LYS A 173 11.03 -4.82 17.10
N VAL A 174 12.19 -5.09 17.69
CA VAL A 174 12.50 -6.44 18.15
C VAL A 174 11.66 -6.73 19.39
N VAL A 175 10.79 -7.72 19.30
CA VAL A 175 9.99 -8.25 20.40
C VAL A 175 10.27 -9.75 20.45
N ASP A 176 10.78 -10.25 21.58
CA ASP A 176 11.19 -11.65 21.75
C ASP A 176 12.18 -12.15 20.69
N GLY A 177 13.12 -11.28 20.27
CA GLY A 177 14.11 -11.62 19.25
C GLY A 177 13.58 -11.60 17.81
N VAL A 178 12.31 -11.26 17.60
CA VAL A 178 11.67 -11.19 16.28
C VAL A 178 11.29 -9.74 15.97
N GLU A 179 11.66 -9.25 14.79
CA GLU A 179 11.21 -7.93 14.32
C GLU A 179 9.71 -7.95 14.00
N LYS A 180 8.93 -7.16 14.75
CA LYS A 180 7.48 -7.03 14.57
C LYS A 180 7.07 -5.57 14.50
N TYR A 181 6.09 -5.28 13.66
CA TYR A 181 5.41 -3.99 13.70
C TYR A 181 4.58 -3.88 14.98
N VAL A 182 4.51 -2.68 15.55
CA VAL A 182 3.67 -2.40 16.72
C VAL A 182 2.28 -2.03 16.23
N ALA A 183 1.26 -2.81 16.62
CA ALA A 183 -0.13 -2.49 16.35
C ALA A 183 -0.62 -1.33 17.24
N GLU A 184 -1.26 -0.33 16.64
CA GLU A 184 -1.95 0.76 17.35
C GLU A 184 -3.45 0.47 17.51
N GLY A 185 -4.00 -0.40 16.67
CA GLY A 185 -5.39 -0.84 16.72
C GLY A 185 -5.67 -1.92 15.70
N THR A 186 -6.66 -2.75 15.98
CA THR A 186 -7.03 -3.91 15.16
C THR A 186 -8.54 -4.10 15.13
N VAL A 187 -9.05 -4.71 14.07
CA VAL A 187 -10.45 -5.14 13.93
C VAL A 187 -10.51 -6.49 13.23
N GLY A 188 -11.45 -7.33 13.65
CA GLY A 188 -11.64 -8.66 13.06
C GLY A 188 -12.21 -8.59 11.64
N MET A 189 -11.71 -9.47 10.78
CA MET A 189 -12.20 -9.67 9.42
C MET A 189 -13.45 -10.58 9.41
N PRO A 190 -14.32 -10.48 8.37
CA PRO A 190 -15.54 -11.28 8.26
C PRO A 190 -15.32 -12.80 8.22
#